data_AF-A0A2A3DLW4-F1
#
_entry.id   AF-A0A2A3DLW4-F1
#
_cell.length_a   1.000
_cell.length_b   1.000
_cell.length_c   1.000
_cell.angle_alpha   90.00
_cell.angle_beta   90.00
_cell.angle_gamma   90.00
#
_symmetry.space_group_name_H-M   'P 1'
#
loop_
_entity.id
_entity.type
_entity.pdbx_description
1 polymer ?
#
loop_
_entity_poly.entity_id
_entity_poly.type
_entity_poly.pdbx_seq_one_letter_code
_entity_poly.pdbx_strand_id
1 'polypeptide(L)'
;MARYRFQYSGPATQAGLAPPIEPRLLRPEFQQRTWRSADGSLLQGFAGKGGFRLTTGNCVSRLCVASECSEAGWPLYACSDGHKRKMSVQSFVTATFDGVPYRRLSAPKDQ
;
A
#
# COMPACT_ATOMS: atom_id res chain seq x y z
N MET A 1 22.83 -11.05 -9.19
CA MET A 1 21.73 -10.13 -8.85
C MET A 1 20.46 -10.62 -9.52
N ALA A 2 19.54 -11.24 -8.78
CA ALA A 2 18.33 -11.83 -9.33
C ALA A 2 17.24 -10.76 -9.49
N ARG A 3 16.90 -10.40 -10.73
CA ARG A 3 15.71 -9.58 -11.05
C ARG A 3 14.48 -10.49 -10.96
N TYR A 4 13.82 -10.52 -9.80
CA TYR A 4 12.56 -11.23 -9.65
C TYR A 4 11.43 -10.42 -10.30
N ARG A 5 10.99 -10.85 -11.48
CA ARG A 5 9.73 -10.40 -12.09
C ARG A 5 8.57 -11.07 -11.36
N PHE A 6 7.96 -10.35 -10.43
CA PHE A 6 6.66 -10.74 -9.87
C PHE A 6 5.57 -10.44 -10.91
N GLN A 7 5.06 -11.49 -11.55
CA GLN A 7 3.89 -11.40 -12.41
C GLN A 7 2.64 -11.68 -11.57
N TYR A 8 2.08 -10.62 -10.99
CA TYR A 8 0.67 -10.66 -10.60
C TYR A 8 -0.15 -10.34 -11.85
N SER A 9 -0.65 -11.37 -12.52
CA SER A 9 -1.60 -11.23 -13.62
C SER A 9 -2.98 -10.87 -13.06
N GLY A 10 -3.14 -9.62 -12.62
CA GLY A 10 -4.44 -8.96 -12.62
C GLY A 10 -4.73 -8.47 -14.04
N PRO A 11 -5.99 -8.47 -14.52
CA PRO A 11 -6.30 -7.92 -15.83
C PRO A 11 -5.80 -6.48 -15.86
N ALA A 12 -4.83 -6.23 -16.73
CA ALA A 12 -4.36 -4.90 -17.08
C ALA A 12 -5.49 -4.21 -17.86
N THR A 13 -6.52 -3.75 -17.16
CA THR A 13 -7.53 -2.87 -17.74
C THR A 13 -6.87 -1.53 -18.02
N GLN A 14 -6.39 -1.37 -19.25
CA GLN A 14 -6.16 -0.21 -20.14
C GLN A 14 -6.33 1.26 -19.70
N ALA A 15 -6.43 1.58 -18.43
CA ALA A 15 -6.09 2.87 -17.85
C ALA A 15 -5.29 2.55 -16.58
N GLY A 16 -4.22 3.28 -16.27
CA GLY A 16 -3.37 3.03 -15.09
C GLY A 16 -4.08 3.16 -13.73
N LEU A 17 -5.40 3.03 -13.68
CA LEU A 17 -6.25 3.14 -12.52
C LEU A 17 -6.40 1.79 -11.81
N ALA A 18 -6.14 1.78 -10.50
CA ALA A 18 -6.38 0.64 -9.65
C ALA A 18 -7.88 0.54 -9.31
N PRO A 19 -8.44 -0.68 -9.20
CA PRO A 19 -9.79 -0.85 -8.70
C PRO A 19 -9.89 -0.26 -7.27
N PRO A 20 -10.97 0.47 -6.95
CA PRO A 20 -11.15 1.00 -5.61
C PRO A 20 -11.24 -0.15 -4.61
N ILE A 21 -10.32 -0.18 -3.64
CA ILE A 21 -10.35 -1.16 -2.55
C ILE A 21 -11.27 -0.59 -1.48
N GLU A 22 -12.38 -1.25 -1.21
CA GLU A 22 -13.34 -0.84 -0.18
C GLU A 22 -12.88 -1.37 1.19
N PRO A 23 -12.23 -0.55 2.04
CA PRO A 23 -11.44 -1.09 3.14
C PRO A 23 -12.30 -1.68 4.27
N ARG A 24 -13.59 -1.31 4.32
CA ARG A 24 -14.58 -1.83 5.28
C ARG A 24 -15.06 -3.24 4.95
N LEU A 25 -14.94 -3.65 3.69
CA LEU A 25 -15.33 -4.99 3.22
C LEU A 25 -14.17 -5.99 3.29
N LEU A 26 -12.97 -5.54 3.65
CA LEU A 26 -11.82 -6.41 3.84
C LEU A 26 -12.07 -7.34 5.02
N ARG A 27 -11.73 -8.62 4.86
CA ARG A 27 -11.72 -9.56 5.98
C ARG A 27 -10.70 -9.12 7.04
N PRO A 28 -10.89 -9.47 8.33
CA PRO A 28 -10.05 -9.00 9.43
C PRO A 28 -8.54 -9.20 9.21
N GLU A 29 -8.15 -10.33 8.62
CA GLU A 29 -6.75 -10.64 8.29
C GLU A 29 -6.11 -9.64 7.32
N PHE A 30 -6.90 -9.09 6.40
CA PHE A 30 -6.44 -8.06 5.47
C PHE A 30 -6.44 -6.68 6.12
N GLN A 31 -7.40 -6.38 7.01
CA GLN A 31 -7.42 -5.13 7.76
C GLN A 31 -6.19 -4.97 8.66
N GLN A 32 -5.70 -6.08 9.24
CA GLN A 32 -4.48 -6.11 10.06
C GLN A 32 -3.20 -5.77 9.28
N ARG A 33 -3.24 -5.93 7.96
CA ARG A 33 -2.12 -5.68 7.04
C ARG A 33 -2.37 -4.49 6.14
N THR A 34 -3.44 -3.73 6.38
CA THR A 34 -3.80 -2.59 5.55
C THR A 34 -3.77 -1.32 6.38
N TRP A 35 -3.09 -0.30 5.87
CA TRP A 35 -3.12 1.05 6.40
C TRP A 35 -3.76 1.99 5.39
N ARG A 36 -4.41 3.03 5.90
CA ARG A 36 -5.13 4.03 5.11
C ARG A 36 -4.69 5.43 5.50
N SER A 37 -4.56 6.30 4.50
CA SER A 37 -4.35 7.73 4.68
C SER A 37 -5.63 8.53 4.47
N ALA A 38 -5.59 9.82 4.81
CA ALA A 38 -6.72 10.75 4.74
C ALA A 38 -7.18 11.03 3.30
N ASP A 39 -6.26 11.00 2.34
CA ASP A 39 -6.51 11.14 0.90
C ASP A 39 -7.14 9.88 0.26
N GLY A 40 -7.33 8.82 1.04
CA GLY A 40 -7.83 7.53 0.58
C GLY A 40 -6.75 6.59 0.06
N SER A 41 -5.47 6.99 0.06
CA SER A 41 -4.35 6.12 -0.28
C SER A 41 -4.26 4.94 0.68
N LEU A 42 -3.79 3.80 0.17
CA LEU A 42 -3.70 2.54 0.91
C LEU A 42 -2.30 1.93 0.82
N LEU A 43 -1.85 1.37 1.94
CA LEU A 43 -0.72 0.46 2.02
C LEU A 43 -1.26 -0.92 2.39
N GLN A 44 -1.13 -1.90 1.53
CA GLN A 44 -1.59 -3.27 1.80
C GLN A 44 -0.40 -4.23 1.81
N GLY A 45 0.00 -4.68 2.99
CA GLY A 45 1.08 -5.65 3.19
C GLY A 45 0.74 -7.03 2.61
N PHE A 46 1.70 -7.63 1.92
CA PHE A 46 1.57 -8.99 1.43
C PHE A 46 1.81 -10.03 2.53
N ALA A 47 1.20 -11.21 2.39
CA ALA A 47 1.46 -12.32 3.30
C ALA A 47 2.89 -12.85 3.11
N GLY A 48 3.69 -12.88 4.18
CA GLY A 48 4.96 -13.60 4.24
C GLY A 48 6.14 -13.03 3.43
N LYS A 49 5.97 -11.90 2.74
CA LYS A 49 7.04 -11.24 1.98
C LYS A 49 7.07 -9.75 2.37
N GLY A 50 8.24 -9.21 2.71
CA GLY A 50 8.47 -7.84 3.19
C GLY A 50 8.18 -6.74 2.15
N GLY A 51 6.97 -6.71 1.62
CA GLY A 51 6.51 -5.75 0.63
C GLY A 51 5.02 -5.48 0.77
N PHE A 52 4.55 -4.48 0.05
CA PHE A 52 3.16 -4.05 0.07
C PHE A 52 2.73 -3.50 -1.28
N ARG A 53 1.43 -3.54 -1.52
CA ARG A 53 0.78 -2.77 -2.59
C ARG A 53 0.49 -1.37 -2.07
N LEU A 54 1.08 -0.37 -2.73
CA LEU A 54 0.76 1.04 -2.57
C LEU A 54 -0.38 1.38 -3.52
N THR A 55 -1.42 2.03 -3.02
CA THR A 55 -2.47 2.64 -3.84
C THR A 55 -2.50 4.13 -3.53
N THR A 56 -2.23 4.99 -4.51
CA THR A 56 -2.08 6.45 -4.31
C THR A 56 -2.86 7.25 -5.35
N GLY A 57 -3.17 8.50 -5.02
CA GLY A 57 -3.98 9.41 -5.84
C GLY A 57 -5.25 9.83 -5.10
N ASN A 58 -6.20 10.48 -5.80
CA ASN A 58 -7.50 10.80 -5.21
C ASN A 58 -8.38 9.55 -5.20
N CYS A 59 -8.11 8.69 -4.24
CA CYS A 59 -8.77 7.41 -4.10
C CYS A 59 -10.20 7.51 -3.59
N VAL A 60 -10.56 8.63 -2.97
CA VAL A 60 -11.96 8.95 -2.65
C VAL A 60 -12.78 9.17 -3.92
N SER A 61 -12.20 9.83 -4.93
CA SER A 61 -12.81 10.03 -6.25
C SER A 61 -12.53 8.90 -7.25
N ARG A 62 -12.06 7.73 -6.79
CA ARG A 62 -11.72 6.55 -7.62
C ARG A 62 -10.63 6.79 -8.67
N LEU A 63 -9.80 7.81 -8.49
CA LEU A 63 -8.64 8.12 -9.32
C LEU A 63 -7.36 7.66 -8.60
N CYS A 64 -7.23 6.33 -8.44
CA CYS A 64 -6.09 5.69 -7.78
C CYS A 64 -5.15 5.04 -8.80
N VAL A 65 -3.85 5.03 -8.53
CA VAL A 65 -2.87 4.17 -9.20
C VAL A 65 -2.33 3.18 -8.17
N ALA A 66 -2.05 1.94 -8.60
CA ALA A 66 -1.42 0.93 -7.75
C ALA A 66 0.02 0.64 -8.19
N SER A 67 0.91 0.58 -7.21
CA SER A 67 2.31 0.21 -7.36
C SER A 67 2.66 -0.88 -6.35
N GLU A 68 3.42 -1.88 -6.78
CA GLU A 68 3.96 -2.88 -5.87
C GLU A 68 5.31 -2.38 -5.35
N CYS A 69 5.46 -2.33 -4.03
CA CYS A 69 6.67 -1.86 -3.37
C CYS A 69 7.32 -3.01 -2.59
N SER A 70 8.59 -3.27 -2.89
CA SER A 70 9.42 -4.26 -2.19
C SER A 70 10.52 -3.58 -1.40
N GLU A 71 10.91 -4.17 -0.26
CA GLU A 71 12.03 -3.68 0.53
C GLU A 71 13.32 -3.60 -0.32
N ALA A 72 13.99 -2.45 -0.28
CA ALA A 72 15.22 -2.16 -0.99
C ALA A 72 16.37 -1.79 -0.03
N GLY A 73 16.31 -2.33 1.19
CA GLY A 73 17.16 -1.99 2.32
C GLY A 73 16.47 -0.97 3.22
N TRP A 74 16.03 -1.40 4.40
CA TRP A 74 15.34 -0.53 5.36
C TRP A 74 16.11 0.79 5.59
N PRO A 75 15.45 1.96 5.55
CA PRO A 75 14.00 2.19 5.45
C PRO A 75 13.46 2.40 4.02
N LEU A 76 14.22 2.05 2.98
CA LEU A 76 13.86 2.31 1.58
C LEU A 76 13.08 1.14 0.95
N TYR A 77 12.09 1.49 0.14
CA TYR A 77 11.30 0.58 -0.68
C TYR A 77 11.40 1.00 -2.15
N ALA A 78 11.61 0.03 -3.03
CA ALA A 78 11.56 0.22 -4.48
C ALA A 78 10.17 -0.19 -4.99
N CYS A 79 9.51 0.71 -5.71
CA CYS A 79 8.18 0.47 -6.23
C CYS A 79 8.19 0.22 -7.76
N SER A 80 7.18 -0.49 -8.26
CA SER A 80 7.04 -0.85 -9.67
C SER A 80 6.85 0.34 -10.61
N ASP A 81 6.52 1.52 -10.07
CA ASP A 81 6.46 2.79 -10.78
C ASP A 81 7.84 3.47 -10.95
N GLY A 82 8.92 2.77 -10.61
CA GLY A 82 10.30 3.24 -10.75
C GLY A 82 10.79 4.14 -9.62
N HIS A 83 9.93 4.53 -8.68
CA HIS A 83 10.30 5.41 -7.58
C HIS A 83 10.75 4.62 -6.36
N LYS A 84 11.79 5.14 -5.68
CA LYS A 84 12.18 4.68 -4.35
C LYS A 84 11.58 5.59 -3.31
N ARG A 85 10.93 5.00 -2.32
CA ARG A 85 10.19 5.72 -1.28
C ARG A 85 10.68 5.30 0.09
N LYS A 86 10.64 6.24 1.03
CA LYS A 86 11.07 6.02 2.40
C LYS A 86 9.88 5.64 3.28
N MET A 87 10.06 4.60 4.09
CA MET A 87 9.16 4.22 5.16
C MET A 87 9.65 4.80 6.50
N SER A 88 8.74 5.26 7.34
CA SER A 88 9.01 5.62 8.73
C SER A 88 7.87 5.06 9.58
N VAL A 89 8.17 4.08 10.42
CA VAL A 89 7.18 3.46 11.29
C VAL A 89 7.28 4.14 12.65
N GLN A 90 6.23 4.87 13.04
CA GLN A 90 6.14 5.48 14.37
C GLN A 90 5.60 4.46 15.38
N SER A 91 4.65 3.63 14.96
CA SER A 91 4.11 2.52 15.74
C SER A 91 3.56 1.43 14.81
N PHE A 92 3.15 0.28 15.36
CA PHE A 92 2.45 -0.72 14.55
C PHE A 92 1.13 -0.20 13.96
N VAL A 93 0.53 0.83 14.58
CA VAL A 93 -0.71 1.47 14.14
C VAL A 93 -0.46 2.56 13.10
N THR A 94 0.61 3.33 13.25
CA THR A 94 0.91 4.51 12.43
C THR A 94 2.23 4.38 11.68
N ALA A 95 2.17 4.55 10.36
CA ALA A 95 3.34 4.54 9.49
C ALA A 95 3.27 5.75 8.55
N THR A 96 4.42 6.36 8.29
CA THR A 96 4.57 7.38 7.26
C THR A 96 5.29 6.75 6.08
N PHE A 97 4.72 6.83 4.90
CA PHE A 97 5.33 6.32 3.69
C PHE A 97 5.34 7.42 2.63
N ASP A 98 6.53 7.73 2.11
CA ASP A 98 6.71 8.82 1.15
C ASP A 98 6.21 10.19 1.66
N GLY A 99 6.38 10.44 2.96
CA GLY A 99 5.88 11.65 3.63
C GLY A 99 4.38 11.66 3.93
N VAL A 100 3.63 10.65 3.48
CA VAL A 100 2.18 10.53 3.72
C VAL A 100 1.93 9.69 4.98
N PRO A 101 1.16 10.17 5.97
CA PRO A 101 0.82 9.41 7.16
C PRO A 101 -0.33 8.42 6.87
N TYR A 102 -0.18 7.20 7.37
CA TYR A 102 -1.15 6.11 7.26
C TYR A 102 -1.46 5.52 8.63
N ARG A 103 -2.73 5.12 8.84
CA ARG A 103 -3.21 4.42 10.03
C ARG A 103 -3.75 3.05 9.68
N ARG A 104 -3.39 2.04 10.48
CA ARG A 104 -3.84 0.65 10.29
C ARG A 104 -5.36 0.55 10.45
N LEU A 105 -6.02 -0.16 9.55
CA LEU A 105 -7.48 -0.31 9.58
C LEU A 105 -7.99 -1.15 10.75
N SER A 106 -7.20 -2.13 11.19
CA SER A 106 -7.54 -2.96 12.36
C SER A 106 -7.31 -2.25 13.70
N ALA A 107 -6.73 -1.05 13.70
CA ALA A 107 -6.53 -0.32 14.95
C ALA A 107 -7.90 0.16 15.48
N PRO A 108 -8.08 0.22 16.82
CA PRO A 108 -9.25 0.86 17.39
C PRO A 108 -9.40 2.26 16.81
N LYS A 109 -10.63 2.65 16.51
CA LYS A 109 -10.94 4.06 16.28
C LYS A 109 -10.73 4.76 17.62
N ASP A 110 -9.97 5.85 17.64
CA ASP A 110 -9.98 6.71 18.82
C ASP A 110 -11.44 7.15 19.00
N GLN A 111 -12.00 6.85 20.18
CA GLN A 111 -13.37 7.22 20.55
C GLN A 111 -13.56 8.74 20.54
#